data_AF-A0A7W7HSB5-F1
#
_entry.id   AF-A0A7W7HSB5-F1
#
_cell.length_a   1.000
_cell.length_b   1.000
_cell.length_c   1.000
_cell.angle_alpha   90.00
_cell.angle_beta   90.00
_cell.angle_gamma   90.00
#
_symmetry.space_group_name_H-M   'P 1'
#
loop_
_entity.id
_entity.type
_entity.pdbx_description
1 polymer ?
#
loop_
_entity_poly.entity_id
_entity_poly.type
_entity_poly.pdbx_seq_one_letter_code
_entity_poly.pdbx_strand_id
1 'polypeptide(L)'
;MTAPIYDSKGQLDQIASGLLEGEQIIAVYDAVGAGTGFLGLTTRRVIIQDRSFIGKRVAITSIPYSKVSSVSVVSNKSWAGQFFSTGTIAVTVGTHSYEVEFRGTEKTQHAHNVILHYIS
;
A
#
# COMPACT_ATOMS: atom_id res chain seq x y z
N MET A 1 20.40 9.25 0.78
CA MET A 1 19.41 8.16 0.66
C MET A 1 18.78 7.98 2.02
N THR A 2 17.46 8.06 2.12
CA THR A 2 16.74 7.93 3.40
C THR A 2 16.43 6.46 3.66
N ALA A 3 16.54 6.01 4.91
CA ALA A 3 16.19 4.64 5.28
C ALA A 3 14.70 4.36 4.99
N PRO A 4 14.34 3.13 4.60
CA PRO A 4 12.93 2.78 4.36
C PRO A 4 12.13 2.90 5.66
N ILE A 5 10.90 3.40 5.55
CA ILE A 5 9.95 3.44 6.67
C ILE A 5 9.30 2.05 6.78
N TYR A 6 9.18 1.47 7.97
CA TYR A 6 8.47 0.19 8.10
C TYR A 6 7.83 0.00 9.47
N ASP A 7 6.73 -0.75 9.49
CA ASP A 7 6.07 -1.18 10.73
C ASP A 7 6.62 -2.50 11.27
N SER A 8 6.99 -3.42 10.37
CA SER A 8 7.48 -4.75 10.71
C SER A 8 8.74 -5.11 9.94
N LYS A 9 9.80 -5.45 10.67
CA LYS A 9 11.08 -5.87 10.07
C LYS A 9 10.92 -7.13 9.22
N GLY A 10 10.06 -8.07 9.63
CA GLY A 10 9.81 -9.29 8.87
C GLY A 10 9.15 -9.02 7.52
N GLN A 11 8.21 -8.07 7.46
CA GLN A 11 7.58 -7.65 6.20
C GLN A 11 8.57 -6.90 5.30
N LEU A 12 9.42 -6.05 5.89
CA LEU A 12 10.51 -5.40 5.16
C LEU A 12 11.43 -6.43 4.50
N ASP A 13 11.89 -7.43 5.26
CA ASP A 13 12.79 -8.47 4.76
C ASP A 13 12.12 -9.33 3.68
N GLN A 14 10.82 -9.59 3.83
CA GLN A 14 10.04 -10.30 2.83
C GLN A 14 10.00 -9.53 1.51
N ILE A 15 9.76 -8.22 1.53
CA ILE A 15 9.81 -7.40 0.30
C ILE A 15 11.22 -7.32 -0.26
N ALA A 16 12.22 -7.11 0.61
CA ALA A 16 13.63 -7.00 0.21
C ALA A 16 14.09 -8.23 -0.57
N SER A 17 13.62 -9.42 -0.18
CA SER A 17 13.95 -10.69 -0.86
C SER A 17 13.44 -10.79 -2.30
N GLY A 18 12.44 -9.98 -2.67
CA GLY A 18 11.80 -9.98 -3.99
C GLY A 18 12.10 -8.74 -4.85
N LEU A 19 13.04 -7.88 -4.43
CA LEU A 19 13.39 -6.67 -5.18
C LEU A 19 14.12 -7.00 -6.49
N LEU A 20 13.83 -6.20 -7.51
CA LEU A 20 14.58 -6.20 -8.75
C LEU A 20 15.86 -5.36 -8.61
N GLU A 21 16.82 -5.57 -9.50
CA GLU A 21 18.05 -4.77 -9.53
C GLU A 21 17.74 -3.27 -9.65
N GLY A 22 18.35 -2.46 -8.77
CA GLY A 22 18.13 -1.02 -8.68
C GLY A 22 16.75 -0.59 -8.11
N GLU A 23 15.87 -1.54 -7.77
CA GLU A 23 14.64 -1.26 -7.03
C GLU A 23 14.96 -0.98 -5.56
N GLN A 24 14.36 0.07 -4.99
CA GLN A 24 14.55 0.45 -3.58
C GLN A 24 13.21 0.52 -2.87
N ILE A 25 13.20 0.14 -1.59
CA ILE A 25 12.03 0.25 -0.73
C ILE A 25 11.93 1.68 -0.20
N ILE A 26 10.73 2.24 -0.29
CA ILE A 26 10.37 3.55 0.25
C ILE A 26 9.68 3.36 1.60
N ALA A 27 8.65 2.52 1.65
CA ALA A 27 7.92 2.21 2.87
C ALA A 27 7.27 0.83 2.87
N VAL A 28 7.03 0.27 4.07
CA VAL A 28 6.30 -0.97 4.29
C VAL A 28 5.34 -0.82 5.48
N TYR A 29 4.04 -0.77 5.21
CA TYR A 29 3.03 -0.56 6.23
C TYR A 29 2.21 -1.81 6.49
N ASP A 30 2.01 -2.12 7.76
CA ASP A 30 1.14 -3.20 8.18
C ASP A 30 -0.32 -2.79 7.95
N ALA A 31 -1.08 -3.66 7.29
CA ALA A 31 -2.48 -3.40 7.01
C ALA A 31 -3.34 -4.00 8.13
N VAL A 32 -4.32 -3.26 8.63
CA VAL A 32 -5.25 -3.72 9.67
C VAL A 32 -6.59 -4.15 9.11
N GLY A 33 -7.20 -5.16 9.72
CA GLY A 33 -8.46 -5.74 9.28
C GLY A 33 -8.41 -7.26 9.18
N ALA A 34 -9.57 -7.89 8.96
CA ALA A 34 -9.62 -9.33 8.72
C ALA A 34 -9.16 -9.63 7.28
N GLY A 35 -8.14 -10.48 7.13
CA GLY A 35 -7.60 -10.85 5.81
C GLY A 35 -6.56 -9.89 5.24
N THR A 36 -6.12 -8.88 6.01
CA THR A 36 -5.14 -7.89 5.54
C THR A 36 -3.70 -8.37 5.75
N GLY A 37 -2.83 -8.06 4.79
CA GLY A 37 -1.39 -8.32 4.86
C GLY A 37 -0.63 -7.01 5.11
N PHE A 38 0.02 -6.49 4.08
CA PHE A 38 0.79 -5.24 4.14
C PHE A 38 0.72 -4.48 2.82
N LEU A 39 1.11 -3.21 2.85
CA LEU A 39 1.43 -2.40 1.69
C LEU A 39 2.93 -2.10 1.64
N GLY A 40 3.59 -2.55 0.58
CA GLY A 40 4.94 -2.19 0.21
C GLY A 40 4.95 -1.12 -0.87
N LEU A 41 5.80 -0.12 -0.72
CA LEU A 41 6.04 0.93 -1.70
C LEU A 41 7.52 0.90 -2.09
N THR A 42 7.78 0.72 -3.37
CA THR A 42 9.14 0.74 -3.92
C THR A 42 9.29 1.85 -4.95
N THR A 43 10.48 2.03 -5.50
CA THR A 43 10.72 2.94 -6.63
C THR A 43 10.15 2.43 -7.96
N ARG A 44 9.56 1.23 -8.03
CA ARG A 44 9.03 0.63 -9.27
C ARG A 44 7.56 0.21 -9.21
N ARG A 45 7.06 -0.17 -8.04
CA ARG A 45 5.73 -0.76 -7.89
C ARG A 45 5.16 -0.59 -6.48
N VAL A 46 3.85 -0.73 -6.41
CA VAL A 46 3.12 -1.03 -5.18
C VAL A 46 3.10 -2.55 -4.99
N ILE A 47 3.33 -3.03 -3.77
CA ILE A 47 3.25 -4.45 -3.42
C ILE A 47 2.16 -4.60 -2.36
N ILE A 48 1.17 -5.45 -2.61
CA ILE A 48 0.06 -5.68 -1.68
C ILE A 48 0.01 -7.15 -1.31
N GLN A 49 0.05 -7.44 -0.01
CA GLN A 49 -0.27 -8.79 0.48
C GLN A 49 -1.75 -8.87 0.83
N ASP A 50 -2.45 -9.79 0.18
CA ASP A 50 -3.85 -10.13 0.45
C ASP A 50 -3.93 -11.56 1.01
N ARG A 51 -4.53 -11.71 2.20
CA ARG A 51 -4.72 -13.01 2.87
C ARG A 51 -6.14 -13.55 2.73
N SER A 52 -6.99 -12.88 1.97
CA SER A 52 -8.39 -13.27 1.72
C SER A 52 -8.56 -14.30 0.60
N PHE A 53 -7.46 -14.74 -0.02
CA PHE A 53 -7.50 -15.71 -1.11
C PHE A 53 -8.11 -17.07 -0.66
N ILE A 54 -9.00 -17.60 -1.52
CA ILE A 54 -9.70 -18.85 -1.29
C ILE A 54 -8.71 -19.98 -0.98
N GLY A 55 -9.02 -20.77 0.06
CA GLY A 55 -8.23 -21.94 0.44
C GLY A 55 -7.03 -21.65 1.35
N LYS A 56 -7.10 -20.61 2.20
CA LYS A 56 -6.01 -20.18 3.12
C LYS A 56 -4.72 -19.79 2.38
N ARG A 57 -4.85 -19.33 1.13
CA ARG A 57 -3.72 -18.89 0.32
C ARG A 57 -3.45 -17.42 0.61
N VAL A 58 -2.20 -17.04 0.41
CA VAL A 58 -1.75 -15.66 0.51
C VAL A 58 -1.25 -15.25 -0.87
N ALA A 59 -1.72 -14.10 -1.36
CA ALA A 59 -1.19 -13.47 -2.55
C ALA A 59 -0.29 -12.30 -2.17
N ILE A 60 0.85 -12.16 -2.85
CA ILE A 60 1.69 -10.96 -2.82
C ILE A 60 1.69 -10.41 -4.23
N THR A 61 0.91 -9.36 -4.44
CA THR A 61 0.66 -8.79 -5.76
C THR A 61 1.59 -7.62 -5.99
N SER A 62 2.34 -7.66 -7.09
CA SER A 62 3.18 -6.55 -7.55
C SER A 62 2.44 -5.75 -8.62
N ILE A 63 2.18 -4.48 -8.35
CA ILE A 63 1.43 -3.57 -9.21
C ILE A 63 2.38 -2.46 -9.69
N PRO A 64 2.82 -2.49 -10.95
CA PRO A 64 3.60 -1.39 -11.51
C PRO A 64 2.83 -0.08 -11.41
N TYR A 65 3.50 1.02 -11.07
CA TYR A 65 2.83 2.33 -10.98
C TYR A 65 2.15 2.72 -12.30
N SER A 66 2.73 2.37 -13.45
CA SER A 66 2.13 2.59 -14.78
C SER A 66 0.81 1.85 -15.04
N LYS A 67 0.40 0.95 -14.15
CA LYS A 67 -0.90 0.25 -14.20
C LYS A 67 -1.90 0.75 -13.15
N VAL A 68 -1.46 1.57 -12.21
CA VAL A 68 -2.34 2.21 -11.24
C VAL A 68 -3.05 3.37 -11.94
N SER A 69 -4.37 3.29 -12.04
CA SER A 69 -5.18 4.35 -12.65
C SER A 69 -5.54 5.45 -11.67
N SER A 70 -5.61 5.13 -10.37
CA SER A 70 -5.86 6.10 -9.31
C SER A 70 -5.45 5.59 -7.94
N VAL A 71 -5.21 6.53 -7.03
CA VAL A 71 -5.14 6.30 -5.58
C VAL A 71 -6.18 7.21 -4.91
N SER A 72 -6.85 6.71 -3.88
CA SER A 72 -7.91 7.44 -3.16
C SER A 72 -7.70 7.32 -1.66
N VAL A 73 -8.08 8.35 -0.90
CA VAL A 73 -8.31 8.25 0.54
C VAL A 73 -9.77 7.87 0.75
N VAL A 74 -10.03 6.79 1.47
CA VAL A 74 -11.39 6.24 1.66
C VAL A 74 -11.94 6.68 3.01
N SER A 75 -13.01 7.48 3.01
CA SER A 75 -13.67 7.98 4.22
C SER A 75 -15.13 7.54 4.32
N ASN A 76 -15.64 7.47 5.55
CA ASN A 76 -17.06 7.19 5.80
C ASN A 76 -17.93 8.37 5.34
N LYS A 77 -19.18 8.07 4.95
CA LYS A 77 -20.15 9.01 4.31
C LYS A 77 -20.41 10.33 5.06
N SER A 78 -20.09 10.41 6.35
CA SER A 78 -20.20 11.61 7.18
C SER A 78 -18.96 12.52 7.11
N TRP A 79 -18.16 12.43 6.04
CA TRP A 79 -16.96 13.23 5.84
C TRP A 79 -17.29 14.74 5.82
N ALA A 80 -16.87 15.43 6.89
CA ALA A 80 -17.10 16.85 7.12
C ALA A 80 -15.77 17.63 7.32
N GLY A 81 -14.64 17.14 6.81
CA GLY A 81 -13.31 17.62 7.24
C GLY A 81 -12.15 17.39 6.26
N GLN A 82 -10.94 17.24 6.83
CA GLN A 82 -9.65 17.23 6.13
C GLN A 82 -9.49 16.06 5.13
N PHE A 83 -8.66 16.27 4.09
CA PHE A 83 -8.38 15.30 3.02
C PHE A 83 -7.89 13.95 3.55
N PHE A 84 -7.00 13.96 4.55
CA PHE A 84 -6.55 12.76 5.27
C PHE A 84 -7.28 12.67 6.60
N SER A 85 -8.41 11.99 6.62
CA SER A 85 -9.26 11.84 7.82
C SER A 85 -9.41 10.39 8.30
N THR A 86 -8.90 9.43 7.53
CA THR A 86 -9.05 8.00 7.80
C THR A 86 -7.75 7.24 7.56
N GLY A 87 -7.72 6.01 8.08
CA GLY A 87 -6.62 5.06 7.91
C GLY A 87 -6.60 4.35 6.55
N THR A 88 -7.52 4.64 5.63
CA THR A 88 -7.75 3.76 4.47
C THR A 88 -7.41 4.43 3.16
N ILE A 89 -6.66 3.74 2.30
CA ILE A 89 -6.50 4.08 0.89
C ILE A 89 -7.09 3.01 -0.01
N ALA A 90 -7.47 3.39 -1.23
CA ALA A 90 -7.77 2.47 -2.32
C ALA A 90 -6.82 2.71 -3.49
N VAL A 91 -6.23 1.64 -4.02
CA VAL A 91 -5.38 1.65 -5.22
C VAL A 91 -6.13 0.95 -6.35
N THR A 92 -6.47 1.68 -7.40
CA THR A 92 -7.27 1.15 -8.52
C THR A 92 -6.38 0.73 -9.69
N VAL A 93 -6.61 -0.47 -10.21
CA VAL A 93 -5.90 -1.09 -11.33
C VAL A 93 -6.93 -1.73 -12.25
N GLY A 94 -7.14 -1.14 -13.43
CA GLY A 94 -8.18 -1.60 -14.36
C GLY A 94 -9.56 -1.52 -13.71
N THR A 95 -10.23 -2.66 -13.54
CA THR A 95 -11.57 -2.76 -12.93
C THR A 95 -11.54 -3.18 -11.46
N HIS A 96 -10.37 -3.28 -10.85
CA HIS A 96 -10.21 -3.75 -9.47
C HIS A 96 -9.60 -2.66 -8.59
N SER A 97 -10.07 -2.57 -7.34
CA SER A 97 -9.53 -1.65 -6.34
C SER A 97 -9.06 -2.44 -5.13
N TYR A 98 -7.80 -2.24 -4.75
CA TYR A 98 -7.22 -2.79 -3.53
C TYR A 98 -7.38 -1.78 -2.42
N GLU A 99 -8.18 -2.10 -1.41
CA GLU A 99 -8.29 -1.30 -0.20
C GLU A 99 -7.25 -1.75 0.83
N VAL A 100 -6.57 -0.77 1.44
CA VAL A 100 -5.62 -1.00 2.51
C VAL A 100 -5.93 -0.03 3.64
N GLU A 101 -6.20 -0.57 4.81
CA GLU A 101 -6.40 0.18 6.05
C GLU A 101 -5.14 0.12 6.93
N PHE A 102 -4.76 1.25 7.52
CA PHE A 102 -3.60 1.43 8.39
C PHE A 102 -4.03 1.87 9.79
N ARG A 103 -3.15 1.66 10.77
CA ARG A 103 -3.24 2.40 12.04
C ARG A 103 -2.65 3.78 11.87
N GLY A 104 -3.49 4.81 11.93
CA GLY A 104 -3.09 6.22 11.87
C GLY A 104 -3.20 6.83 10.47
N THR A 105 -3.52 8.11 10.43
CA THR A 105 -3.76 8.86 9.18
C THR A 105 -2.46 9.30 8.50
N GLU A 106 -1.35 9.36 9.24
CA GLU A 106 -0.04 9.76 8.72
C GLU A 106 0.47 8.74 7.67
N LYS A 107 0.17 7.45 7.89
CA LYS A 107 0.51 6.38 6.95
C LYS A 107 -0.32 6.47 5.68
N THR A 108 -1.62 6.73 5.81
CA THR A 108 -2.52 7.02 4.69
C THR A 108 -1.96 8.15 3.85
N GLN A 109 -1.58 9.26 4.50
CA GLN A 109 -1.05 10.43 3.82
C GLN A 109 0.25 10.14 3.08
N HIS A 110 1.21 9.50 3.75
CA HIS A 110 2.48 9.16 3.11
C HIS A 110 2.29 8.18 1.96
N ALA A 111 1.54 7.09 2.16
CA ALA A 111 1.30 6.09 1.13
C ALA A 111 0.60 6.68 -0.08
N HIS A 112 -0.45 7.48 0.14
CA HIS A 112 -1.16 8.18 -0.92
C HIS A 112 -0.21 9.06 -1.73
N ASN A 113 0.61 9.89 -1.07
CA ASN A 113 1.48 10.84 -1.76
C ASN A 113 2.61 10.15 -2.53
N VAL A 114 3.18 9.08 -1.98
CA VAL A 114 4.17 8.27 -2.70
C VAL A 114 3.55 7.67 -3.95
N ILE A 115 2.39 7.02 -3.84
CA ILE A 115 1.73 6.43 -5.01
C ILE A 115 1.40 7.53 -6.02
N LEU A 116 0.80 8.64 -5.58
CA LEU A 116 0.46 9.76 -6.46
C LEU A 116 1.68 10.29 -7.21
N HIS A 117 2.83 10.43 -6.53
CA HIS A 117 4.08 10.87 -7.14
C HIS A 117 4.53 9.99 -8.32
N TYR A 118 4.39 8.67 -8.22
CA TYR A 118 4.86 7.74 -9.25
C TYR A 118 3.86 7.48 -10.38
N ILE A 119 2.57 7.81 -10.19
CA ILE A 119 1.53 7.63 -11.20
C ILE A 119 1.22 8.91 -12.00
N SER A 120 1.80 10.04 -11.59
CA SER A 120 1.61 11.36 -12.23
C SER A 120 2.49 11.56 -13.46
#